data_AF-A0A6P0ZVT4-F1
#
_entry.id   AF-A0A6P0ZVT4-F1
#
_cell.length_a   1.000
_cell.length_b   1.000
_cell.length_c   1.000
_cell.angle_alpha   90.00
_cell.angle_beta   90.00
_cell.angle_gamma   90.00
#
_symmetry.space_group_name_H-M   'P 1'
#
loop_
_entity.id
_entity.type
_entity.pdbx_description
1 polymer ?
#
loop_
_entity_poly.entity_id
_entity_poly.type
_entity_poly.pdbx_seq_one_letter_code
_entity_poly.pdbx_strand_id
1 'polypeptide(L)'
;MKPCLDAVAHGGNPQDRAASLENILKYYANLPYRYGDVTTSVIISGERNHFMLLDEGWENHRRVYGTIVHGSIRDGKIWIHYDGIEDGITDELVASGVPKDRIVLAFHPPEIREHTGYGVA
;
A
#
# COMPACT_ATOMS: atom_id res chain seq x y z
N MET A 1 17.35 -8.19 -3.73
CA MET A 1 17.68 -6.79 -3.40
C MET A 1 16.44 -5.98 -3.75
N LYS A 2 15.58 -5.64 -2.77
CA LYS A 2 14.47 -4.70 -3.02
C LYS A 2 15.12 -3.42 -3.57
N PRO A 3 14.68 -2.87 -4.72
CA PRO A 3 15.09 -1.53 -5.10
C PRO A 3 14.75 -0.65 -3.91
N CYS A 4 15.76 0.01 -3.36
CA CYS A 4 15.52 1.14 -2.48
C CYS A 4 14.74 2.12 -3.37
N LEU A 5 13.43 2.24 -3.19
CA LEU A 5 12.69 3.33 -3.82
C LEU A 5 13.43 4.59 -3.36
N ASP A 6 14.06 5.29 -4.31
CA ASP A 6 14.89 6.45 -4.02
C ASP A 6 14.12 7.32 -3.03
N ALA A 7 14.68 7.48 -1.84
CA ALA A 7 14.06 8.20 -0.74
C ALA A 7 14.04 9.69 -1.10
N VAL A 8 13.08 10.09 -1.95
CA VAL A 8 12.74 11.49 -2.11
C VAL A 8 12.01 11.87 -0.83
N ALA A 9 12.72 12.60 0.04
CA ALA A 9 12.21 13.07 1.32
C ALA A 9 11.00 13.98 1.07
N HIS A 10 9.83 13.39 1.14
CA HIS A 10 8.56 13.98 0.75
C HIS A 10 7.74 14.46 1.96
N GLY A 11 8.45 14.77 3.06
CA GLY A 11 7.88 15.17 4.34
C GLY A 11 7.22 16.55 4.29
N GLY A 12 6.06 16.67 3.65
CA GLY A 12 5.28 17.91 3.63
C GLY A 12 3.98 17.82 2.83
N ASN A 13 4.03 17.41 1.56
CA ASN A 13 2.91 17.54 0.62
C ASN A 13 2.06 16.24 0.53
N PRO A 14 0.71 16.31 0.62
CA PRO A 14 -0.18 15.19 0.32
C PRO A 14 0.04 14.51 -1.05
N GLN A 15 0.40 15.27 -2.11
CA GLN A 15 0.72 14.68 -3.42
C GLN A 15 1.92 13.73 -3.35
N ASP A 16 2.86 14.03 -2.48
CA ASP A 16 4.04 13.20 -2.34
C ASP A 16 3.71 11.87 -1.64
N ARG A 17 2.71 11.85 -0.75
CA ARG A 17 2.24 10.62 -0.07
C ARG A 17 1.48 9.69 -1.01
N ALA A 18 0.65 10.26 -1.88
CA ALA A 18 -0.02 9.52 -2.94
C ALA A 18 1.02 8.89 -3.88
N ALA A 19 2.04 9.65 -4.27
CA ALA A 19 3.14 9.16 -5.08
C ALA A 19 3.93 8.03 -4.39
N SER A 20 4.27 8.16 -3.11
CA SER A 20 4.94 7.09 -2.35
C SER A 20 4.13 5.79 -2.36
N LEU A 21 2.84 5.86 -2.05
CA LEU A 21 1.95 4.69 -2.06
C LEU A 21 1.86 4.08 -3.46
N GLU A 22 1.57 4.90 -4.48
CA GLU A 22 1.47 4.45 -5.87
C GLU A 22 2.76 3.79 -6.36
N ASN A 23 3.93 4.36 -6.04
CA ASN A 23 5.22 3.82 -6.46
C ASN A 23 5.51 2.46 -5.81
N ILE A 24 5.17 2.29 -4.53
CA ILE A 24 5.30 0.99 -3.85
C ILE A 24 4.35 -0.04 -4.50
N LEU A 25 3.09 0.32 -4.77
CA LEU A 25 2.16 -0.60 -5.43
C LEU A 25 2.64 -0.99 -6.84
N LYS A 26 3.17 -0.03 -7.61
CA LYS A 26 3.77 -0.30 -8.92
C LYS A 26 5.01 -1.19 -8.82
N TYR A 27 5.81 -1.03 -7.78
CA TYR A 27 6.94 -1.93 -7.54
C TYR A 27 6.46 -3.37 -7.38
N TYR A 28 5.47 -3.60 -6.51
CA TYR A 28 4.91 -4.94 -6.29
C TYR A 28 4.21 -5.51 -7.52
N ALA A 29 3.47 -4.71 -8.28
CA ALA A 29 2.81 -5.16 -9.50
C ALA A 29 3.80 -5.62 -10.59
N ASN A 30 5.04 -5.13 -10.57
CA ASN A 30 6.08 -5.54 -11.53
C ASN A 30 6.90 -6.74 -11.06
N LEU A 31 6.65 -7.27 -9.86
CA LEU A 31 7.30 -8.51 -9.43
C LEU A 31 6.69 -9.69 -10.18
N PRO A 32 7.50 -10.59 -10.76
CA PRO A 32 6.97 -11.74 -11.47
C PRO A 32 6.24 -12.66 -10.50
N TYR A 33 4.99 -12.97 -10.83
CA TYR A 33 4.24 -13.98 -10.12
C TYR A 33 4.88 -15.35 -10.36
N ARG A 34 5.17 -16.09 -9.29
CA ARG A 34 5.98 -17.33 -9.39
C ARG A 34 5.19 -18.54 -9.92
N TYR A 35 3.87 -18.54 -9.82
CA TYR A 35 3.05 -19.74 -10.05
C TYR A 35 1.75 -19.44 -10.81
N GLY A 36 1.44 -20.23 -11.84
CA GLY A 36 0.20 -20.07 -12.60
C GLY A 36 0.18 -18.82 -13.50
N ASP A 37 -1.00 -18.53 -14.02
CA ASP A 37 -1.27 -17.40 -14.91
C ASP A 37 -2.04 -16.34 -14.11
N VAL A 38 -1.29 -15.54 -13.35
CA VAL A 38 -1.82 -14.50 -12.46
C VAL A 38 -1.21 -13.15 -12.83
N THR A 39 -2.07 -12.17 -13.02
CA THR A 39 -1.71 -10.78 -13.26
C THR A 39 -1.93 -9.98 -11.98
N THR A 40 -0.91 -9.22 -11.57
CA THR A 40 -1.02 -8.24 -10.49
C THR A 40 -1.18 -6.84 -11.10
N SER A 41 -2.27 -6.16 -10.75
CA SER A 41 -2.62 -4.84 -11.31
C SER A 41 -2.71 -3.78 -10.22
N VAL A 42 -2.30 -2.54 -10.55
CA VAL A 42 -2.55 -1.36 -9.72
C VAL A 42 -3.83 -0.68 -10.19
N ILE A 43 -4.78 -0.49 -9.28
CA ILE A 43 -6.05 0.22 -9.54
C ILE A 43 -6.04 1.51 -8.73
N ILE A 44 -6.17 2.65 -9.43
CA ILE A 44 -6.14 3.99 -8.83
C ILE A 44 -7.42 4.72 -9.16
N SER A 45 -8.17 5.10 -8.12
CA SER A 45 -9.26 6.07 -8.25
C SER A 45 -8.75 7.43 -7.81
N GLY A 46 -8.29 8.25 -8.76
CA GLY A 46 -7.71 9.57 -8.48
C GLY A 46 -8.68 10.50 -7.76
N GLU A 47 -9.94 10.56 -8.20
CA GLU A 47 -10.96 11.44 -7.58
C GLU A 47 -11.32 11.04 -6.15
N ARG A 48 -11.24 9.75 -5.83
CA ARG A 48 -11.61 9.21 -4.50
C ARG A 48 -10.40 8.87 -3.64
N ASN A 49 -9.19 9.18 -4.14
CA ASN A 49 -7.91 8.90 -3.49
C ASN A 49 -7.75 7.44 -3.01
N HIS A 50 -8.19 6.46 -3.81
CA HIS A 50 -8.03 5.05 -3.48
C HIS A 50 -6.99 4.38 -4.37
N PHE A 51 -6.17 3.52 -3.77
CA PHE A 51 -5.06 2.82 -4.40
C PHE A 51 -5.15 1.34 -4.01
N MET A 52 -5.18 0.45 -4.98
CA MET A 52 -5.30 -0.98 -4.73
C MET A 52 -4.28 -1.76 -5.55
N LEU A 53 -3.75 -2.83 -4.95
CA LEU A 53 -3.04 -3.89 -5.63
C LEU A 53 -3.96 -5.09 -5.71
N LEU A 54 -4.23 -5.59 -6.91
CA LEU A 54 -5.18 -6.68 -7.17
C LEU A 54 -4.48 -7.81 -7.91
N ASP A 55 -4.65 -9.03 -7.41
CA ASP A 55 -4.33 -10.22 -8.18
C ASP A 55 -5.57 -10.73 -8.91
N GLU A 56 -5.40 -11.08 -10.18
CA GLU A 56 -6.38 -11.84 -10.95
C GLU A 56 -5.72 -12.88 -11.83
N GLY A 57 -6.20 -14.12 -11.75
CA GLY A 57 -5.83 -15.17 -12.68
C GLY A 57 -6.24 -16.55 -12.23
N TRP A 58 -5.47 -17.54 -12.66
CA TRP A 58 -5.67 -18.95 -12.32
C TRP A 58 -4.34 -19.59 -11.97
N GLU A 59 -4.35 -20.35 -10.88
CA GLU A 59 -3.25 -21.23 -10.52
C GLU A 59 -3.77 -22.66 -10.53
N ASN A 60 -3.31 -23.46 -11.50
CA ASN A 60 -3.90 -24.78 -11.79
C ASN A 60 -5.41 -24.66 -12.06
N HIS A 61 -6.24 -25.25 -11.19
CA HIS A 61 -7.71 -25.20 -11.27
C HIS A 61 -8.33 -24.26 -10.22
N ARG A 62 -7.51 -23.45 -9.55
CA ARG A 62 -7.95 -22.52 -8.51
C ARG A 62 -7.99 -21.10 -9.06
N ARG A 63 -9.14 -20.44 -8.94
CA ARG A 63 -9.27 -19.01 -9.20
C ARG A 63 -8.43 -18.23 -8.19
N VAL A 64 -7.54 -17.37 -8.69
CA VAL A 64 -6.85 -16.36 -7.90
C VAL A 64 -7.53 -15.04 -8.18
N TYR A 65 -8.18 -14.47 -7.16
CA TYR A 65 -8.79 -13.15 -7.25
C TYR A 65 -8.86 -12.53 -5.87
N GLY A 66 -8.23 -11.37 -5.69
CA GLY A 66 -8.24 -10.71 -4.39
C GLY A 66 -7.38 -9.47 -4.33
N THR A 67 -7.77 -8.56 -3.46
CA THR A 67 -6.98 -7.39 -3.11
C THR A 67 -5.80 -7.81 -2.24
N ILE A 68 -4.60 -7.40 -2.61
CA ILE A 68 -3.35 -7.63 -1.88
C ILE A 68 -3.02 -6.43 -1.00
N VAL A 69 -3.28 -5.22 -1.47
CA VAL A 69 -3.16 -3.99 -0.68
C VAL A 69 -4.32 -3.08 -1.01
N HIS A 70 -4.90 -2.42 -0.01
CA HIS A 70 -5.83 -1.31 -0.19
C HIS A 70 -5.42 -0.14 0.68
N GLY A 71 -5.05 0.97 0.03
CA GLY A 71 -4.76 2.23 0.68
C GLY A 71 -5.67 3.36 0.20
N SER A 72 -5.72 4.44 0.97
CA SER A 72 -6.34 5.69 0.54
C SER A 72 -5.67 6.92 1.15
N ILE A 73 -5.80 8.08 0.52
CA ILE A 73 -5.43 9.35 1.14
C ILE A 73 -6.68 10.01 1.75
N ARG A 74 -6.66 10.25 3.07
CA ARG A 74 -7.72 10.98 3.80
C ARG A 74 -7.07 11.92 4.80
N ASP A 75 -7.54 13.18 4.83
CA ASP A 75 -7.02 14.24 5.72
C ASP A 75 -5.48 14.37 5.68
N GLY A 76 -4.91 14.20 4.47
CA GLY A 76 -3.47 14.26 4.24
C GLY A 76 -2.68 13.06 4.78
N LYS A 77 -3.33 11.99 5.22
CA LYS A 77 -2.71 10.76 5.72
C LYS A 77 -2.96 9.58 4.79
N ILE A 78 -2.06 8.61 4.83
CA ILE A 78 -2.20 7.32 4.17
C ILE A 78 -2.97 6.39 5.10
N TRP A 79 -4.15 5.96 4.70
CA TRP A 79 -4.98 4.99 5.42
C TRP A 79 -4.83 3.62 4.76
N ILE A 80 -4.29 2.64 5.47
CA ILE A 80 -4.13 1.27 5.00
C ILE A 80 -5.32 0.43 5.48
N HIS A 81 -6.21 0.08 4.55
CA HIS A 81 -7.43 -0.72 4.82
C HIS A 81 -7.16 -2.22 4.76
N TYR A 82 -6.18 -2.64 3.97
CA TYR A 82 -5.76 -4.03 3.85
C TYR A 82 -4.29 -4.10 3.45
N ASP A 83 -3.53 -4.99 4.07
CA ASP A 83 -2.13 -5.25 3.79
C ASP A 83 -1.88 -6.77 3.81
N GLY A 84 -1.69 -7.35 2.63
CA GLY A 84 -1.39 -8.77 2.42
C GLY A 84 0.07 -9.04 2.06
N ILE A 85 0.95 -8.04 2.15
CA ILE A 85 2.39 -8.20 1.91
C ILE A 85 3.02 -8.77 3.18
N GLU A 86 3.87 -9.80 3.05
CA GLU A 86 4.51 -10.49 4.18
C GLU A 86 5.35 -9.54 5.06
N ASP A 87 6.18 -8.70 4.44
CA ASP A 87 6.99 -7.68 5.16
C ASP A 87 6.16 -6.44 5.56
N GLY A 88 4.92 -6.33 5.09
CA GLY A 88 4.03 -5.18 5.27
C GLY A 88 4.40 -3.95 4.42
N ILE A 89 3.38 -3.27 3.88
CA ILE A 89 3.57 -2.00 3.15
C ILE A 89 3.94 -0.84 4.07
N THR A 90 3.59 -0.96 5.36
CA THR A 90 3.76 0.11 6.34
C THR A 90 5.23 0.48 6.54
N ASP A 91 6.12 -0.50 6.65
CA ASP A 91 7.54 -0.25 6.86
C ASP A 91 8.21 0.31 5.59
N GLU A 92 7.71 -0.04 4.41
CA GLU A 92 8.18 0.54 3.15
C GLU A 92 7.80 2.01 3.00
N LEU A 93 6.59 2.36 3.42
CA LEU A 93 6.18 3.76 3.46
C LEU A 93 7.10 4.57 4.39
N VAL A 94 7.43 4.05 5.57
CA VAL A 94 8.38 4.69 6.48
C VAL A 94 9.78 4.79 5.86
N ALA A 95 10.26 3.73 5.22
CA ALA A 95 11.55 3.71 4.55
C ALA A 95 11.62 4.71 3.38
N SER A 96 10.48 4.96 2.70
CA SER A 96 10.35 6.00 1.67
C SER A 96 10.30 7.43 2.22
N GLY A 97 10.33 7.60 3.54
CA GLY A 97 10.34 8.90 4.21
C GLY A 97 8.97 9.39 4.69
N VAL A 98 7.92 8.56 4.64
CA VAL A 98 6.61 8.93 5.19
C VAL A 98 6.65 8.85 6.73
N PRO A 99 6.39 9.95 7.46
CA PRO A 99 6.34 9.91 8.92
C PRO A 99 5.25 8.97 9.45
N LYS A 100 5.51 8.26 10.55
CA LYS A 100 4.57 7.29 11.13
C LYS A 100 3.21 7.92 11.51
N ASP A 101 3.18 9.17 11.96
CA ASP A 101 1.95 9.91 12.30
C ASP A 101 1.07 10.25 11.08
N ARG A 102 1.61 10.05 9.86
CA ARG A 102 0.92 10.23 8.57
C ARG A 102 0.43 8.93 7.96
N ILE A 103 0.63 7.79 8.63
CA ILE A 103 0.11 6.50 8.22
C ILE A 103 -0.92 6.07 9.26
N VAL A 104 -2.08 5.60 8.84
CA VAL A 104 -3.16 5.10 9.71
C VAL A 104 -3.39 3.64 9.35
N LEU A 105 -3.26 2.75 10.33
CA LEU A 105 -3.55 1.32 10.18
C LEU A 105 -5.08 1.12 10.27
N ALA A 106 -5.78 1.38 9.18
CA ALA A 106 -7.24 1.43 9.15
C ALA A 106 -7.90 0.05 9.33
N PHE A 107 -7.17 -1.03 9.04
CA PHE A 107 -7.59 -2.41 9.34
C PHE A 107 -7.71 -2.70 10.85
N HIS A 108 -7.10 -1.86 11.70
CA HIS A 108 -7.29 -1.92 13.14
C HIS A 108 -8.52 -1.10 13.58
N PRO A 109 -9.34 -1.60 14.53
CA PRO A 109 -10.39 -0.81 15.19
C PRO A 109 -9.88 0.54 15.70
N PRO A 110 -10.68 1.63 15.61
CA PRO A 110 -10.25 2.97 16.02
C PRO A 110 -9.62 3.04 17.41
N GLU A 111 -10.18 2.32 18.38
CA GLU A 111 -9.79 2.31 19.79
C GLU A 111 -8.40 1.73 20.06
N ILE A 112 -7.86 0.89 19.16
CA ILE A 112 -6.51 0.33 19.34
C ILE A 112 -5.43 1.13 18.60
N ARG A 113 -5.81 2.05 17.69
CA ARG A 113 -4.84 2.77 16.83
C ARG A 113 -3.86 3.62 17.64
N GLU A 114 -4.30 4.17 18.77
CA GLU A 114 -3.42 4.95 19.67
C GLU A 114 -2.25 4.13 20.24
N HIS A 115 -2.36 2.81 20.28
CA HIS A 115 -1.31 1.92 20.78
C HIS A 115 -0.39 1.37 19.69
N THR A 116 -0.64 1.70 18.41
CA THR A 116 0.11 1.16 17.27
C THR A 116 1.42 1.88 17.00
N GLY A 117 1.60 3.11 17.52
CA GLY A 117 2.73 3.97 17.18
C GLY A 117 2.62 4.65 15.80
N TYR A 118 1.46 4.56 15.15
CA TYR A 118 1.11 5.23 13.91
C TYR A 118 -0.01 6.27 14.15
N GLY A 119 -0.49 6.91 13.09
CA GLY A 119 -1.62 7.85 13.14
C GLY A 119 -2.95 7.19 13.54
N VAL A 120 -3.81 7.97 14.20
CA VAL A 120 -5.11 7.50 14.75
C VAL A 120 -6.29 7.77 13.78
N ALA A 121 -6.26 8.92 13.12
CA ALA A 121 -7.18 9.39 12.08
C ALA A 121 -6.45 10.39 11.18
#